data_AF-A0AAU5HFN2-F1
#
_entry.id   AF-A0AAU5HFN2-F1
#
_cell.length_a   1.000
_cell.length_b   1.000
_cell.length_c   1.000
_cell.angle_alpha   90.00
_cell.angle_beta   90.00
_cell.angle_gamma   90.00
#
_symmetry.space_group_name_H-M   'P 1'
#
loop_
_entity.id
_entity.type
_entity.pdbx_description
1 polymer ?
#
loop_
_entity_poly.entity_id
_entity_poly.type
_entity_poly.pdbx_seq_one_letter_code
_entity_poly.pdbx_strand_id
1 'polypeptide(L)'
;MAQMFSGRRLREARIAARAGRGMTAEELARLSGTSKSQILAYENDLRVPEPPRIKDLASALGVPPLDLADQSLMPEWTLASLRRASGLRIADVCKELRIKPHVYRRIESTGLTGQDCHGVTPRLAAMMNVLVQDVENALSNEPLYHSRITEISALIYELVQNFVRPGNLNMPQADETLVRQISAHLGRHALAVSKILGHEISTLRETHRRAMIEKATAHYGTTHEEQARASRRMNAENRVLANAETVLAQRLDVFFRSQLSAESWHLLAKLHLRQSRKSSNPTLLCSPSAAQEIGAFAEAAGKDERTVGITAEGQRHFISFKSWYDLQYPWIQKENEAYEQSLLSGRSELTTQLQQRFTEAETILFSFDGVLCRLFTSDGRAITSHIAQAAHNLQLFTSPATPADPVALLRSVVDQGSAQQIRELDEIVAGYELEAARRAVPLPGVVQLLESLSKGPWRMAVVTDHARSAVEAFLSPLQTERSTWTLEVYGRPRDPRLMKPNPHAVALAASQLGGTRSRTLLIGESVADALAARAAGVSFIGIAATRGRARMLRDAGATRLVATLSELAIAVQLCASGSADAPAMTGGLDYPPVDV
;
A
#
# COMPACT_ATOMS: atom_id res chain seq x y z
N MET A 1 -28.19 0.56 30.23
CA MET A 1 -29.31 1.25 29.54
C MET A 1 -29.10 2.76 29.44
N ALA A 2 -28.49 3.42 30.44
CA ALA A 2 -28.13 4.86 30.38
C ALA A 2 -27.14 5.24 29.25
N GLN A 3 -26.47 4.26 28.63
CA GLN A 3 -25.50 4.48 27.56
C GLN A 3 -26.14 4.78 26.19
N MET A 4 -27.42 4.48 25.99
CA MET A 4 -27.97 4.28 24.63
C MET A 4 -28.84 5.45 24.13
N PHE A 5 -29.13 6.39 25.04
CA PHE A 5 -29.93 7.59 24.83
C PHE A 5 -29.65 8.53 25.99
N SER A 6 -29.59 9.83 25.72
CA SER A 6 -29.35 10.87 26.73
C SER A 6 -30.46 11.91 26.68
N GLY A 7 -31.21 12.04 27.78
CA GLY A 7 -32.24 13.07 27.95
C GLY A 7 -31.68 14.48 27.80
N ARG A 8 -30.46 14.70 28.31
CA ARG A 8 -29.70 15.93 28.09
C ARG A 8 -29.47 16.22 26.61
N ARG A 9 -28.96 15.25 25.83
CA ARG A 9 -28.73 15.42 24.38
C ARG A 9 -30.04 15.69 23.64
N LEU A 10 -31.14 15.01 24.01
CA LEU A 10 -32.46 15.28 23.45
C LEU A 10 -32.88 16.74 23.67
N ARG A 11 -32.71 17.24 24.90
CA ARG A 11 -33.03 18.63 25.26
C ARG A 11 -32.16 19.62 24.49
N GLU A 12 -30.85 19.37 24.40
CA GLU A 12 -29.91 20.20 23.64
C GLU A 12 -30.28 20.23 22.15
N ALA A 13 -30.53 19.07 21.53
CA ALA A 13 -30.95 18.97 20.13
C ALA A 13 -32.29 19.67 19.88
N ARG A 14 -33.25 19.57 20.82
CA ARG A 14 -34.53 20.28 20.73
C ARG A 14 -34.38 21.80 20.80
N ILE A 15 -33.46 22.31 21.62
CA ILE A 15 -33.16 23.75 21.70
C ILE A 15 -32.44 24.23 20.43
N ALA A 16 -31.53 23.42 19.89
CA ALA A 16 -30.78 23.74 18.67
C ALA A 16 -31.59 23.59 17.37
N ALA A 17 -32.72 22.89 17.40
CA ALA A 17 -33.56 22.61 16.24
C ALA A 17 -33.97 23.89 15.48
N ARG A 18 -34.28 23.73 14.19
CA ARG A 18 -34.72 24.81 13.28
C ARG A 18 -33.74 25.99 13.22
N ALA A 19 -32.45 25.70 13.04
CA ALA A 19 -31.38 26.70 13.00
C ALA A 19 -31.37 27.62 14.25
N GLY A 20 -31.56 27.02 15.44
CA GLY A 20 -31.50 27.73 16.72
C GLY A 20 -32.79 28.43 17.15
N ARG A 21 -33.90 28.31 16.40
CA ARG A 21 -35.21 28.81 16.85
C ARG A 21 -35.82 27.97 17.97
N GLY A 22 -35.32 26.75 18.15
CA GLY A 22 -35.81 25.79 19.13
C GLY A 22 -37.15 25.18 18.74
N MET A 23 -37.47 24.08 19.40
CA MET A 23 -38.75 23.39 19.28
C MET A 23 -39.34 23.18 20.67
N THR A 24 -40.65 23.37 20.83
CA THR A 24 -41.30 23.07 22.12
C THR A 24 -41.44 21.56 22.32
N ALA A 25 -41.51 21.10 23.58
CA ALA A 25 -41.73 19.69 23.88
C ALA A 25 -43.06 19.17 23.29
N GLU A 26 -44.05 20.05 23.14
CA GLU A 26 -45.37 19.74 22.58
C GLU A 26 -45.32 19.60 21.05
N GLU A 27 -44.57 20.44 20.37
CA GLU A 27 -44.31 20.28 18.93
C GLU A 27 -43.51 19.01 18.63
N LEU A 28 -42.46 18.73 19.41
CA LEU A 28 -41.66 17.51 19.24
C LEU A 28 -42.52 16.27 19.48
N ALA A 29 -43.40 16.30 20.49
CA ALA A 29 -44.34 15.23 20.78
C ALA A 29 -45.26 14.97 19.58
N ARG A 30 -45.82 16.02 18.97
CA ARG A 30 -46.67 15.93 17.79
C ARG A 30 -45.93 15.35 16.58
N LEU A 31 -44.71 15.82 16.30
CA LEU A 31 -43.93 15.38 15.14
C LEU A 31 -43.41 13.95 15.26
N SER A 32 -43.05 13.53 16.47
CA SER A 32 -42.56 12.16 16.71
C SER A 32 -43.70 11.18 17.00
N GLY A 33 -44.95 11.63 17.23
CA GLY A 33 -46.09 10.75 17.51
C GLY A 33 -46.10 10.20 18.95
N THR A 34 -45.86 11.07 19.93
CA THR A 34 -45.81 10.78 21.38
C THR A 34 -46.53 11.89 22.18
N SER A 35 -46.54 11.83 23.51
CA SER A 35 -47.11 12.86 24.37
C SER A 35 -46.03 13.81 24.91
N LYS A 36 -46.41 15.06 25.21
CA LYS A 36 -45.52 16.04 25.87
C LYS A 36 -44.93 15.49 27.18
N SER A 37 -45.74 14.77 27.96
CA SER A 37 -45.29 14.14 29.20
C SER A 37 -44.21 13.07 28.97
N GLN A 38 -44.30 12.31 27.87
CA GLN A 38 -43.28 11.34 27.49
C GLN A 38 -41.98 12.03 27.06
N ILE A 39 -42.06 13.12 26.28
CA ILE A 39 -40.87 13.92 25.93
C ILE A 39 -40.17 14.43 27.19
N LEU A 40 -40.90 15.03 28.13
CA LEU A 40 -40.32 15.52 29.38
C LEU A 40 -39.75 14.39 30.23
N ALA A 41 -40.36 13.21 30.23
CA ALA A 41 -39.81 12.05 30.92
C ALA A 41 -38.49 11.56 30.27
N TYR A 42 -38.39 11.62 28.94
CA TYR A 42 -37.14 11.32 28.22
C TYR A 42 -36.06 12.35 28.52
N GLU A 43 -36.37 13.65 28.49
CA GLU A 43 -35.40 14.73 28.73
C GLU A 43 -34.81 14.73 30.15
N ASN A 44 -35.57 14.25 31.13
CA ASN A 44 -35.14 14.15 32.52
C ASN A 44 -34.61 12.75 32.86
N ASP A 45 -34.32 11.92 31.86
CA ASP A 45 -33.80 10.54 32.00
C ASP A 45 -34.68 9.62 32.88
N LEU A 46 -35.95 9.97 33.08
CA LEU A 46 -36.93 9.16 33.83
C LEU A 46 -37.39 7.94 33.03
N ARG A 47 -37.25 7.98 31.71
CA ARG A 47 -37.58 6.88 30.79
C ARG A 47 -36.63 6.85 29.62
N VAL A 48 -36.28 5.66 29.15
CA VAL A 48 -35.51 5.47 27.91
C VAL A 48 -36.49 5.13 26.78
N PRO A 49 -36.45 5.83 25.63
CA PRO A 49 -37.26 5.51 24.46
C PRO A 49 -36.84 4.18 23.82
N GLU A 50 -37.82 3.45 23.28
CA GLU A 50 -37.55 2.27 22.45
C GLU A 50 -36.81 2.66 21.15
N PRO A 51 -36.06 1.76 20.50
CA PRO A 51 -35.24 2.13 19.33
C PRO A 51 -36.00 2.86 18.20
N PRO A 52 -37.19 2.44 17.76
CA PRO A 52 -37.93 3.21 16.74
C PRO A 52 -38.32 4.60 17.22
N ARG A 53 -38.60 4.77 18.52
CA ARG A 53 -38.91 6.07 19.10
C ARG A 53 -37.69 7.00 19.04
N ILE A 54 -36.49 6.49 19.24
CA ILE A 54 -35.25 7.27 19.04
C ILE A 54 -35.17 7.76 17.59
N LYS A 55 -35.47 6.89 16.62
CA LYS A 55 -35.48 7.26 15.20
C LYS A 55 -36.53 8.33 14.87
N ASP A 56 -37.74 8.22 15.44
CA ASP A 56 -38.81 9.20 15.26
C ASP A 56 -38.43 10.58 15.84
N LEU A 57 -37.82 10.59 17.04
CA LEU A 57 -37.33 11.82 17.68
C LEU A 57 -36.21 12.47 16.85
N ALA A 58 -35.23 11.69 16.41
CA ALA A 58 -34.11 12.16 15.61
C ALA A 58 -34.57 12.75 14.26
N SER A 59 -35.49 12.06 13.59
CA SER A 59 -36.13 12.53 12.36
C SER A 59 -36.88 13.86 12.55
N ALA A 60 -37.67 13.97 13.62
CA ALA A 60 -38.38 15.21 13.95
C ALA A 60 -37.44 16.40 14.22
N LEU A 61 -36.25 16.13 14.74
CA LEU A 61 -35.22 17.13 15.06
C LEU A 61 -34.26 17.41 13.89
N GLY A 62 -34.25 16.57 12.85
CA GLY A 62 -33.33 16.68 11.72
C GLY A 62 -31.89 16.30 12.07
N VAL A 63 -31.68 15.40 13.03
CA VAL A 63 -30.36 14.92 13.46
C VAL A 63 -30.25 13.39 13.31
N PRO A 64 -29.03 12.83 13.17
CA PRO A 64 -28.80 11.39 13.28
C PRO A 64 -29.25 10.81 14.64
N PRO A 65 -29.80 9.58 14.70
CA PRO A 65 -30.18 8.94 15.96
C PRO A 65 -29.08 8.89 17.02
N LEU A 66 -27.83 8.66 16.59
CA LEU A 66 -26.66 8.60 17.48
C LEU A 66 -26.35 9.93 18.18
N ASP A 67 -26.80 11.07 17.64
CA ASP A 67 -26.60 12.38 18.28
C ASP A 67 -27.46 12.55 19.54
N LEU A 68 -28.51 11.72 19.68
CA LEU A 68 -29.35 11.66 20.88
C LEU A 68 -28.77 10.76 21.97
N ALA A 69 -27.63 10.11 21.73
CA ALA A 69 -26.93 9.27 22.70
C ALA A 69 -25.64 9.94 23.18
N ASP A 70 -25.08 9.48 24.31
CA ASP A 70 -23.78 9.96 24.78
C ASP A 70 -22.64 9.23 24.05
N GLN A 71 -22.23 9.81 22.92
CA GLN A 71 -21.19 9.25 22.06
C GLN A 71 -19.81 9.11 22.75
N SER A 72 -19.57 9.80 23.88
CA SER A 72 -18.32 9.65 24.63
C SER A 72 -18.11 8.23 25.17
N LEU A 73 -19.20 7.49 25.38
CA LEU A 73 -19.21 6.13 25.89
C LEU A 73 -19.18 5.07 24.78
N MET A 74 -19.23 5.47 23.49
CA MET A 74 -19.22 4.54 22.36
C MET A 74 -18.08 3.49 22.39
N PRO A 75 -16.85 3.83 22.82
CA PRO A 75 -15.78 2.83 22.91
C PRO A 75 -16.08 1.65 23.84
N GLU A 76 -17.00 1.80 24.80
CA GLU A 76 -17.41 0.76 25.75
C GLU A 76 -18.72 0.06 25.34
N TRP A 77 -19.38 0.53 24.29
CA TRP A 77 -20.67 -0.01 23.89
C TRP A 77 -20.53 -1.40 23.29
N THR A 78 -21.49 -2.26 23.59
CA THR A 78 -21.66 -3.50 22.84
C THR A 78 -22.37 -3.28 21.51
N LEU A 79 -22.32 -4.25 20.59
CA LEU A 79 -23.07 -4.19 19.33
C LEU A 79 -24.58 -3.95 19.56
N ALA A 80 -25.14 -4.59 20.60
CA ALA A 80 -26.54 -4.40 20.95
C ALA A 80 -26.85 -2.98 21.44
N SER A 81 -25.89 -2.33 22.08
CA SER A 81 -25.99 -0.94 22.54
C SER A 81 -25.92 0.02 21.36
N LEU A 82 -24.94 -0.17 20.47
CA LEU A 82 -24.76 0.59 19.25
C LEU A 82 -25.97 0.52 18.31
N ARG A 83 -26.51 -0.68 18.08
CA ARG A 83 -27.72 -0.87 17.25
C ARG A 83 -28.92 -0.10 17.79
N ARG A 84 -29.17 -0.22 19.09
CA ARG A 84 -30.34 0.39 19.73
C ARG A 84 -30.20 1.91 19.82
N ALA A 85 -28.99 2.45 20.07
CA ALA A 85 -28.70 3.88 19.98
C ALA A 85 -28.89 4.43 18.55
N SER A 86 -28.64 3.59 17.54
CA SER A 86 -28.94 3.89 16.14
C SER A 86 -30.44 3.78 15.79
N GLY A 87 -31.29 3.48 16.78
CA GLY A 87 -32.74 3.40 16.62
C GLY A 87 -33.24 2.12 15.93
N LEU A 88 -32.41 1.07 15.83
CA LEU A 88 -32.73 -0.15 15.10
C LEU A 88 -33.18 -1.29 16.03
N ARG A 89 -34.25 -2.00 15.65
CA ARG A 89 -34.62 -3.29 16.24
C ARG A 89 -33.84 -4.42 15.58
N ILE A 90 -33.79 -5.57 16.26
CA ILE A 90 -33.28 -6.81 15.66
C ILE A 90 -34.01 -7.13 14.36
N ALA A 91 -35.33 -6.94 14.31
CA ALA A 91 -36.13 -7.19 13.11
C ALA A 91 -35.70 -6.31 11.91
N ASP A 92 -35.33 -5.05 12.15
CA ASP A 92 -34.89 -4.12 11.11
C ASP A 92 -33.55 -4.58 10.52
N VAL A 93 -32.61 -4.95 11.41
CA VAL A 93 -31.29 -5.47 11.00
C VAL A 93 -31.42 -6.80 10.27
N CYS A 94 -32.23 -7.73 10.78
CA CYS A 94 -32.47 -9.01 10.13
C CYS A 94 -33.09 -8.88 8.74
N LYS A 95 -34.03 -7.94 8.57
CA LYS A 95 -34.67 -7.67 7.28
C LYS A 95 -33.64 -7.17 6.26
N GLU A 96 -32.82 -6.19 6.65
CA GLU A 96 -31.81 -5.61 5.76
C GLU A 96 -30.69 -6.60 5.44
N LEU A 97 -30.19 -7.31 6.45
CA LEU A 97 -29.12 -8.29 6.28
C LEU A 97 -29.59 -9.60 5.61
N ARG A 98 -30.91 -9.81 5.49
CA ARG A 98 -31.55 -11.06 5.03
C ARG A 98 -31.14 -12.28 5.87
N ILE A 99 -31.04 -12.11 7.19
CA ILE A 99 -30.67 -13.18 8.15
C ILE A 99 -31.75 -13.43 9.19
N LYS A 100 -31.78 -14.63 9.77
CA LYS A 100 -32.76 -15.00 10.79
C LYS A 100 -32.46 -14.33 12.15
N PRO A 101 -33.47 -14.01 12.98
CA PRO A 101 -33.26 -13.35 14.28
C PRO A 101 -32.32 -14.06 15.25
N HIS A 102 -32.34 -15.39 15.29
CA HIS A 102 -31.43 -16.15 16.17
C HIS A 102 -29.96 -16.06 15.70
N VAL A 103 -29.72 -15.93 14.39
CA VAL A 103 -28.37 -15.73 13.82
C VAL A 103 -27.84 -14.37 14.24
N TYR A 104 -28.66 -13.32 14.12
CA TYR A 104 -28.26 -11.99 14.55
C TYR A 104 -28.03 -11.89 16.07
N ARG A 105 -28.90 -12.50 16.89
CA ARG A 105 -28.67 -12.56 18.35
C ARG A 105 -27.36 -13.22 18.71
N ARG A 106 -26.96 -14.28 17.99
CA ARG A 106 -25.65 -14.91 18.17
C ARG A 106 -24.51 -13.96 17.81
N ILE A 107 -24.66 -13.16 16.76
CA ILE A 107 -23.67 -12.11 16.41
C ILE A 107 -23.59 -11.07 17.52
N GLU A 108 -24.72 -10.60 18.06
CA GLU A 108 -24.69 -9.65 19.18
C GLU A 108 -24.04 -10.25 20.43
N SER A 109 -24.35 -11.50 20.80
CA SER A 109 -23.87 -12.06 22.07
C SER A 109 -22.46 -12.65 22.01
N THR A 110 -22.01 -13.09 20.85
CA THR A 110 -20.73 -13.79 20.69
C THR A 110 -19.79 -13.12 19.69
N GLY A 111 -20.30 -12.24 18.83
CA GLY A 111 -19.58 -11.72 17.66
C GLY A 111 -19.37 -12.72 16.52
N LEU A 112 -19.76 -13.99 16.69
CA LEU A 112 -19.56 -14.99 15.63
C LEU A 112 -20.57 -14.81 14.50
N THR A 113 -20.07 -14.70 13.27
CA THR A 113 -20.87 -14.75 12.05
C THR A 113 -21.02 -16.20 11.58
N GLY A 114 -22.15 -16.52 10.93
CA GLY A 114 -22.33 -17.82 10.28
C GLY A 114 -21.32 -18.04 9.15
N GLN A 115 -21.15 -19.29 8.72
CA GLN A 115 -20.17 -19.65 7.67
C GLN A 115 -20.46 -18.95 6.34
N ASP A 116 -21.74 -18.84 5.97
CA ASP A 116 -22.18 -18.19 4.72
C ASP A 116 -22.53 -16.70 4.93
N CYS A 117 -22.23 -16.14 6.10
CA CYS A 117 -22.54 -14.75 6.44
C CYS A 117 -21.34 -13.86 6.13
N HIS A 118 -21.23 -13.43 4.88
CA HIS A 118 -20.15 -12.55 4.41
C HIS A 118 -20.49 -11.07 4.59
N GLY A 119 -19.46 -10.26 4.84
CA GLY A 119 -19.58 -8.79 4.83
C GLY A 119 -20.58 -8.23 5.85
N VAL A 120 -20.81 -8.90 6.97
CA VAL A 120 -21.80 -8.47 7.98
C VAL A 120 -21.39 -7.16 8.65
N THR A 121 -20.15 -7.06 9.15
CA THR A 121 -19.68 -5.85 9.85
C THR A 121 -19.80 -4.59 9.00
N PRO A 122 -19.33 -4.56 7.74
CA PRO A 122 -19.45 -3.38 6.88
C PRO A 122 -20.89 -2.96 6.60
N ARG A 123 -21.79 -3.94 6.40
CA ARG A 123 -23.23 -3.67 6.21
C ARG A 123 -23.87 -3.11 7.47
N LEU A 124 -23.52 -3.65 8.65
CA LEU A 124 -23.95 -3.13 9.94
C LEU A 124 -23.51 -1.67 10.15
N ALA A 125 -22.25 -1.37 9.82
CA ALA A 125 -21.70 -0.02 9.93
C ALA A 125 -22.46 0.97 9.04
N ALA A 126 -22.73 0.59 7.78
CA ALA A 126 -23.52 1.40 6.85
C ALA A 126 -24.95 1.63 7.35
N MET A 127 -25.61 0.60 7.89
CA MET A 127 -26.96 0.72 8.46
C MET A 127 -27.04 1.67 9.66
N MET A 128 -25.99 1.67 10.49
CA MET A 128 -25.91 2.49 11.69
C MET A 128 -25.28 3.86 11.44
N ASN A 129 -24.80 4.12 10.21
CA ASN A 129 -24.05 5.32 9.83
C ASN A 129 -22.83 5.57 10.74
N VAL A 130 -22.04 4.52 10.96
CA VAL A 130 -20.80 4.53 11.76
C VAL A 130 -19.65 3.94 10.96
N LEU A 131 -18.43 4.04 11.47
CA LEU A 131 -17.28 3.37 10.86
C LEU A 131 -17.33 1.88 11.19
N VAL A 132 -16.78 1.03 10.31
CA VAL A 132 -16.68 -0.41 10.59
C VAL A 132 -15.86 -0.67 11.84
N GLN A 133 -14.84 0.16 12.11
CA GLN A 133 -14.07 0.09 13.34
C GLN A 133 -14.94 0.25 14.60
N ASP A 134 -15.98 1.07 14.55
CA ASP A 134 -16.88 1.25 15.70
C ASP A 134 -17.69 -0.02 15.95
N VAL A 135 -18.12 -0.71 14.89
CA VAL A 135 -18.80 -2.00 14.98
C VAL A 135 -17.85 -3.10 15.48
N GLU A 136 -16.60 -3.10 15.01
CA GLU A 136 -15.56 -4.04 15.46
C GLU A 136 -15.23 -3.85 16.95
N ASN A 137 -15.05 -2.61 17.39
CA ASN A 137 -14.86 -2.28 18.80
C ASN A 137 -16.08 -2.75 19.62
N ALA A 138 -17.29 -2.46 19.13
CA ALA A 138 -18.51 -2.84 19.83
C ALA A 138 -18.73 -4.36 19.92
N LEU A 139 -18.27 -5.10 18.92
CA LEU A 139 -18.22 -6.57 18.94
C LEU A 139 -17.17 -7.09 19.93
N SER A 140 -16.03 -6.41 20.02
CA SER A 140 -14.96 -6.81 20.95
C SER A 140 -15.34 -6.60 22.41
N ASN A 141 -16.22 -5.64 22.72
CA ASN A 141 -16.68 -5.35 24.08
C ASN A 141 -17.59 -6.43 24.69
N GLU A 142 -18.02 -7.42 23.92
CA GLU A 142 -18.84 -8.52 24.46
C GLU A 142 -18.01 -9.44 25.38
N PRO A 143 -18.47 -9.79 26.59
CA PRO A 143 -17.69 -10.63 27.51
C PRO A 143 -17.32 -12.01 26.93
N LEU A 144 -18.24 -12.61 26.15
CA LEU A 144 -18.00 -13.89 25.49
C LEU A 144 -16.97 -13.80 24.36
N TYR A 145 -16.73 -12.60 23.80
CA TYR A 145 -15.65 -12.37 22.86
C TYR A 145 -14.29 -12.53 23.55
N HIS A 146 -14.10 -11.85 24.68
CA HIS A 146 -12.83 -11.87 25.42
C HIS A 146 -12.45 -13.26 25.92
N SER A 147 -13.40 -14.02 26.48
CA SER A 147 -13.16 -15.41 26.90
C SER A 147 -12.69 -16.26 25.73
N ARG A 148 -13.39 -16.16 24.59
CA ARG A 148 -13.06 -16.92 23.39
C ARG A 148 -11.67 -16.59 22.85
N ILE A 149 -11.31 -15.30 22.73
CA ILE A 149 -9.99 -14.90 22.23
C ILE A 149 -8.88 -15.38 23.18
N THR A 150 -9.12 -15.35 24.49
CA THR A 150 -8.18 -15.87 25.49
C THR A 150 -7.95 -17.37 25.30
N GLU A 151 -9.03 -18.15 25.15
CA GLU A 151 -8.96 -19.59 24.88
C GLU A 151 -8.22 -19.89 23.57
N ILE A 152 -8.56 -19.19 22.47
CA ILE A 152 -7.87 -19.34 21.18
C ILE A 152 -6.39 -18.99 21.31
N SER A 153 -6.04 -17.95 22.06
CA SER A 153 -4.64 -17.52 22.25
C SER A 153 -3.82 -18.59 22.97
N ALA A 154 -4.38 -19.25 23.99
CA ALA A 154 -3.73 -20.36 24.68
C ALA A 154 -3.48 -21.55 23.73
N LEU A 155 -4.46 -21.89 22.90
CA LEU A 155 -4.34 -22.96 21.90
C LEU A 155 -3.32 -22.64 20.81
N ILE A 156 -3.29 -21.38 20.34
CA ILE A 156 -2.30 -20.92 19.36
C ILE A 156 -0.90 -20.97 19.95
N TYR A 157 -0.73 -20.53 21.19
CA TYR A 157 0.56 -20.62 21.88
C TYR A 157 1.08 -22.07 21.90
N GLU A 158 0.23 -23.03 22.32
CA GLU A 158 0.60 -24.44 22.31
C GLU A 158 0.93 -24.95 20.90
N LEU A 159 0.15 -24.56 19.89
CA LEU A 159 0.38 -24.92 18.50
C LEU A 159 1.72 -24.37 17.99
N VAL A 160 2.02 -23.10 18.25
CA VAL A 160 3.31 -22.48 17.89
C VAL A 160 4.46 -23.20 18.56
N GLN A 161 4.36 -23.50 19.86
CA GLN A 161 5.38 -24.27 20.58
C GLN A 161 5.61 -25.67 19.99
N ASN A 162 4.60 -26.30 19.39
CA ASN A 162 4.73 -27.62 18.79
C ASN A 162 5.33 -27.57 17.37
N PHE A 163 4.92 -26.59 16.57
CA PHE A 163 5.27 -26.54 15.15
C PHE A 163 6.46 -25.64 14.82
N VAL A 164 6.80 -24.63 15.61
CA VAL A 164 7.95 -23.72 15.36
C VAL A 164 9.24 -24.23 16.02
N ARG A 165 9.42 -25.56 16.09
CA ARG A 165 10.65 -26.18 16.62
C ARG A 165 11.67 -26.45 15.52
N PRO A 166 12.98 -26.29 15.79
CA PRO A 166 14.03 -26.68 14.86
C PRO A 166 13.87 -28.15 14.41
N GLY A 167 13.97 -28.40 13.10
CA GLY A 167 13.87 -29.74 12.51
C GLY A 167 12.44 -30.27 12.32
N ASN A 168 11.41 -29.60 12.85
CA ASN A 168 10.03 -29.96 12.56
C ASN A 168 9.60 -29.33 11.22
N LEU A 169 9.25 -30.18 10.25
CA LEU A 169 8.74 -29.76 8.94
C LEU A 169 7.22 -29.93 8.81
N ASN A 170 6.58 -30.59 9.77
CA ASN A 170 5.14 -30.87 9.73
C ASN A 170 4.34 -29.56 9.76
N MET A 171 3.14 -29.58 9.20
CA MET A 171 2.22 -28.44 9.18
C MET A 171 0.94 -28.82 9.92
N PRO A 172 0.29 -27.90 10.63
CA PRO A 172 -0.97 -28.18 11.32
C PRO A 172 -2.03 -28.66 10.32
N GLN A 173 -2.52 -29.88 10.51
CA GLN A 173 -3.55 -30.49 9.67
C GLN A 173 -4.96 -30.25 10.24
N ALA A 174 -6.00 -30.47 9.44
CA ALA A 174 -7.38 -30.22 9.85
C ALA A 174 -7.91 -31.20 10.92
N ASP A 175 -7.28 -32.37 11.03
CA ASP A 175 -7.62 -33.41 12.00
C ASP A 175 -6.89 -33.26 13.35
N GLU A 176 -5.87 -32.42 13.42
CA GLU A 176 -5.16 -32.07 14.66
C GLU A 176 -6.12 -31.54 15.73
N THR A 177 -5.95 -32.02 16.98
CA THR A 177 -6.81 -31.66 18.10
C THR A 177 -6.84 -30.15 18.36
N LEU A 178 -5.66 -29.50 18.36
CA LEU A 178 -5.55 -28.05 18.56
C LEU A 178 -6.27 -27.27 17.46
N VAL A 179 -6.15 -27.71 16.20
CA VAL A 179 -6.83 -27.06 15.07
C VAL A 179 -8.34 -27.23 15.17
N ARG A 180 -8.83 -28.42 15.55
CA ARG A 180 -10.27 -28.65 15.76
C ARG A 180 -10.85 -27.79 16.87
N GLN A 181 -10.12 -27.62 17.97
CA GLN A 181 -10.54 -26.74 19.07
C GLN A 181 -10.59 -25.28 18.63
N ILE A 182 -9.52 -24.76 18.02
CA ILE A 182 -9.50 -23.39 17.46
C ILE A 182 -10.65 -23.19 16.47
N SER A 183 -10.87 -24.16 15.59
CA SER A 183 -11.95 -24.16 14.61
C SER A 183 -13.34 -24.11 15.23
N ALA A 184 -13.55 -24.83 16.34
CA ALA A 184 -14.81 -24.83 17.08
C ALA A 184 -15.08 -23.46 17.72
N HIS A 185 -14.07 -22.85 18.36
CA HIS A 185 -14.18 -21.51 18.92
C HIS A 185 -14.52 -20.47 17.85
N LEU A 186 -13.84 -20.51 16.69
CA LEU A 186 -14.09 -19.59 15.57
C LEU A 186 -15.41 -19.85 14.83
N GLY A 187 -16.06 -21.00 15.03
CA GLY A 187 -17.25 -21.39 14.27
C GLY A 187 -16.97 -21.57 12.77
N ARG A 188 -15.80 -22.11 12.42
CA ARG A 188 -15.34 -22.31 11.04
C ARG A 188 -14.97 -23.78 10.80
N HIS A 189 -14.73 -24.14 9.53
CA HIS A 189 -14.27 -25.49 9.19
C HIS A 189 -12.77 -25.64 9.46
N ALA A 190 -12.38 -26.79 10.01
CA ALA A 190 -10.99 -27.03 10.41
C ALA A 190 -10.01 -26.94 9.25
N LEU A 191 -10.44 -27.32 8.02
CA LEU A 191 -9.64 -27.19 6.82
C LEU A 191 -9.34 -25.73 6.43
N ALA A 192 -10.29 -24.82 6.62
CA ALA A 192 -10.08 -23.40 6.34
C ALA A 192 -9.09 -22.79 7.34
N VAL A 193 -9.23 -23.16 8.62
CA VAL A 193 -8.38 -22.71 9.71
C VAL A 193 -6.95 -23.29 9.58
N SER A 194 -6.81 -24.58 9.26
CA SER A 194 -5.51 -25.25 9.14
C SER A 194 -4.64 -24.64 8.05
N LYS A 195 -5.22 -24.26 6.90
CA LYS A 195 -4.50 -23.56 5.81
C LYS A 195 -3.88 -22.25 6.28
N ILE A 196 -4.65 -21.43 7.00
CA ILE A 196 -4.16 -20.13 7.50
C ILE A 196 -3.09 -20.36 8.58
N LEU A 197 -3.36 -21.24 9.55
CA LEU A 197 -2.38 -21.57 10.59
C LEU A 197 -1.08 -22.11 9.99
N GLY A 198 -1.15 -22.93 8.93
CA GLY A 198 0.03 -23.41 8.25
C GLY A 198 0.85 -22.29 7.59
N HIS A 199 0.18 -21.34 6.94
CA HIS A 199 0.88 -20.17 6.40
C HIS A 199 1.57 -19.33 7.50
N GLU A 200 0.89 -19.10 8.61
CA GLU A 200 1.44 -18.33 9.74
C GLU A 200 2.60 -19.08 10.40
N ILE A 201 2.50 -20.39 10.61
CA ILE A 201 3.59 -21.22 11.11
C ILE A 201 4.82 -21.17 10.20
N SER A 202 4.62 -21.19 8.88
CA SER A 202 5.72 -21.04 7.92
C SER A 202 6.42 -19.68 8.06
N THR A 203 5.63 -18.62 8.22
CA THR A 203 6.12 -17.24 8.42
C THR A 203 6.86 -17.08 9.74
N LEU A 204 6.36 -17.69 10.82
CA LEU A 204 7.00 -17.70 12.14
C LEU A 204 8.32 -18.47 12.13
N ARG A 205 8.36 -19.65 11.47
CA ARG A 205 9.61 -20.43 11.30
C ARG A 205 10.69 -19.62 10.58
N GLU A 206 10.33 -18.94 9.51
CA GLU A 206 11.26 -18.13 8.73
C GLU A 206 11.78 -16.92 9.53
N THR A 207 10.90 -16.27 10.29
CA THR A 207 11.26 -15.18 11.21
C THR A 207 12.19 -15.67 12.34
N HIS A 208 11.86 -16.81 12.96
CA HIS A 208 12.69 -17.44 13.98
C HIS A 208 14.07 -17.84 13.42
N ARG A 209 14.14 -18.36 12.19
CA ARG A 209 15.38 -18.68 11.50
C ARG A 209 16.27 -17.44 11.33
N ARG A 210 15.71 -16.31 10.88
CA ARG A 210 16.45 -15.04 10.77
C ARG A 210 16.95 -14.56 12.14
N ALA A 211 16.11 -14.62 13.17
CA ALA A 211 16.51 -14.28 14.54
C ALA A 211 17.69 -15.13 15.05
N MET A 212 17.69 -16.43 14.75
CA MET A 212 18.79 -17.34 15.12
C MET A 212 20.10 -17.04 14.37
N ILE A 213 20.03 -16.66 13.10
CA ILE A 213 21.22 -16.22 12.32
C ILE A 213 21.81 -14.94 12.92
N GLU A 214 20.97 -13.96 13.23
CA GLU A 214 21.40 -12.72 13.87
C GLU A 214 21.93 -12.97 15.29
N LYS A 215 21.36 -13.93 16.03
CA LYS A 215 21.88 -14.35 17.34
C LYS A 215 23.29 -14.95 17.24
N ALA A 216 23.53 -15.81 16.24
CA ALA A 216 24.86 -16.36 16.00
C ALA A 216 25.86 -15.24 15.65
N THR A 217 25.47 -14.30 14.79
CA THR A 217 26.29 -13.14 14.41
C THR A 217 26.54 -12.21 15.60
N ALA A 218 25.55 -12.03 16.48
CA ALA A 218 25.69 -11.24 17.70
C ALA A 218 26.69 -11.84 18.70
N HIS A 219 26.85 -13.16 18.70
CA HIS A 219 27.74 -13.85 19.64
C HIS A 219 29.14 -14.13 19.07
N TYR A 220 29.23 -14.42 17.76
CA TYR A 220 30.46 -14.85 17.08
C TYR A 220 30.95 -13.85 16.02
N GLY A 221 30.33 -12.67 15.91
CA GLY A 221 30.73 -11.65 14.95
C GLY A 221 32.19 -11.21 15.14
N THR A 222 32.84 -10.82 14.05
CA THR A 222 34.29 -10.55 14.03
C THR A 222 34.66 -9.23 14.73
N THR A 223 33.73 -8.28 14.78
CA THR A 223 33.93 -6.97 15.39
C THR A 223 32.84 -6.67 16.42
N HIS A 224 33.17 -5.87 17.43
CA HIS A 224 32.20 -5.44 18.44
C HIS A 224 31.04 -4.64 17.82
N GLU A 225 31.29 -3.89 16.75
CA GLU A 225 30.25 -3.13 16.05
C GLU A 225 29.29 -4.06 15.28
N GLU A 226 29.81 -5.07 14.61
CA GLU A 226 29.02 -6.11 13.95
C GLU A 226 28.14 -6.86 14.95
N GLN A 227 28.72 -7.29 16.07
CA GLN A 227 27.98 -7.94 17.16
C GLN A 227 26.85 -7.05 17.69
N ALA A 228 27.12 -5.76 17.95
CA ALA A 228 26.10 -4.81 18.42
C ALA A 228 24.99 -4.54 17.39
N ARG A 229 25.31 -4.47 16.09
CA ARG A 229 24.31 -4.36 15.01
C ARG A 229 23.45 -5.61 14.93
N ALA A 230 24.06 -6.79 14.99
CA ALA A 230 23.35 -8.07 14.98
C ALA A 230 22.45 -8.26 16.21
N SER A 231 22.89 -7.86 17.41
CA SER A 231 22.02 -7.86 18.61
C SER A 231 20.77 -7.00 18.43
N ARG A 232 20.90 -5.81 17.80
CA ARG A 232 19.75 -4.95 17.51
C ARG A 232 18.78 -5.60 16.52
N ARG A 233 19.29 -6.24 15.45
CA ARG A 233 18.46 -6.96 14.47
C ARG A 233 17.78 -8.19 15.08
N MET A 234 18.52 -8.99 15.87
CA MET A 234 17.95 -10.10 16.64
C MET A 234 16.81 -9.64 17.55
N ASN A 235 17.01 -8.54 18.29
CA ASN A 235 15.96 -7.99 19.15
C ASN A 235 14.74 -7.48 18.35
N ALA A 236 14.96 -6.92 17.15
CA ALA A 236 13.88 -6.53 16.27
C ALA A 236 13.07 -7.73 15.76
N GLU A 237 13.74 -8.79 15.30
CA GLU A 237 13.07 -10.02 14.84
C GLU A 237 12.31 -10.71 16.00
N ASN A 238 12.89 -10.77 17.21
CA ASN A 238 12.21 -11.31 18.39
C ASN A 238 10.94 -10.51 18.75
N ARG A 239 10.96 -9.19 18.59
CA ARG A 239 9.74 -8.36 18.78
C ARG A 239 8.68 -8.67 17.74
N VAL A 240 9.08 -8.88 16.47
CA VAL A 240 8.15 -9.28 15.41
C VAL A 240 7.51 -10.63 15.73
N LEU A 241 8.31 -11.61 16.18
CA LEU A 241 7.83 -12.93 16.58
C LEU A 241 6.82 -12.84 17.74
N ALA A 242 7.20 -12.17 18.84
CA ALA A 242 6.33 -12.01 20.01
C ALA A 242 5.02 -11.27 19.67
N ASN A 243 5.09 -10.22 18.83
CA ASN A 243 3.92 -9.51 18.38
C ASN A 243 3.01 -10.39 17.52
N ALA A 244 3.59 -11.14 16.57
CA ALA A 244 2.83 -12.03 15.70
C ALA A 244 2.06 -13.10 16.50
N GLU A 245 2.69 -13.72 17.49
CA GLU A 245 2.04 -14.68 18.39
C GLU A 245 0.89 -14.05 19.19
N THR A 246 1.12 -12.87 19.76
CA THR A 246 0.14 -12.19 20.63
C THR A 246 -1.14 -11.79 19.88
N VAL A 247 -1.01 -11.34 18.62
CA VAL A 247 -2.15 -10.79 17.87
C VAL A 247 -2.83 -11.79 16.94
N LEU A 248 -2.28 -13.00 16.76
CA LEU A 248 -2.78 -13.95 15.77
C LEU A 248 -4.22 -14.40 16.06
N ALA A 249 -4.57 -14.67 17.32
CA ALA A 249 -5.92 -15.05 17.72
C ALA A 249 -6.96 -14.00 17.31
N GLN A 250 -6.67 -12.74 17.63
CA GLN A 250 -7.52 -11.61 17.28
C GLN A 250 -7.60 -11.39 15.77
N ARG A 251 -6.47 -11.49 15.05
CA ARG A 251 -6.45 -11.38 13.59
C ARG A 251 -7.29 -12.45 12.91
N LEU A 252 -7.21 -13.71 13.37
CA LEU A 252 -8.03 -14.82 12.86
C LEU A 252 -9.52 -14.56 13.04
N ASP A 253 -9.92 -14.14 14.24
CA ASP A 253 -11.32 -13.81 14.53
C ASP A 253 -11.82 -12.63 13.68
N VAL A 254 -11.05 -11.54 13.59
CA VAL A 254 -11.39 -10.39 12.72
C VAL A 254 -11.54 -10.83 11.26
N PHE A 255 -10.59 -11.61 10.73
CA PHE A 255 -10.67 -12.10 9.36
C PHE A 255 -11.95 -12.90 9.10
N PHE A 256 -12.26 -13.87 9.95
CA PHE A 256 -13.43 -14.72 9.73
C PHE A 256 -14.76 -13.98 9.92
N ARG A 257 -14.82 -12.95 10.77
CA ARG A 257 -16.00 -12.09 10.93
C ARG A 257 -16.20 -11.15 9.74
N SER A 258 -15.11 -10.61 9.21
CA SER A 258 -15.10 -9.68 8.06
C SER A 258 -14.89 -10.39 6.71
N GLN A 259 -14.97 -11.73 6.69
CA GLN A 259 -14.66 -12.52 5.50
C GLN A 259 -15.62 -12.17 4.36
N LEU A 260 -15.06 -11.77 3.23
CA LEU A 260 -15.76 -11.49 2.00
C LEU A 260 -16.04 -12.80 1.26
N SER A 261 -17.14 -12.84 0.51
CA SER A 261 -17.37 -13.94 -0.44
C SER A 261 -16.27 -13.96 -1.50
N ALA A 262 -16.13 -15.09 -2.20
CA ALA A 262 -15.21 -15.23 -3.32
C ALA A 262 -15.39 -14.08 -4.35
N GLU A 263 -16.62 -13.82 -4.77
CA GLU A 263 -16.97 -12.74 -5.72
C GLU A 263 -16.58 -11.35 -5.19
N SER A 264 -16.88 -11.07 -3.92
CA SER A 264 -16.59 -9.78 -3.29
C SER A 264 -15.08 -9.56 -3.10
N TRP A 265 -14.35 -10.61 -2.74
CA TRP A 265 -12.88 -10.58 -2.67
C TRP A 265 -12.26 -10.35 -4.04
N HIS A 266 -12.73 -11.07 -5.07
CA HIS A 266 -12.25 -10.89 -6.44
C HIS A 266 -12.45 -9.46 -6.94
N LEU A 267 -13.63 -8.89 -6.70
CA LEU A 267 -13.91 -7.49 -7.03
C LEU A 267 -13.00 -6.53 -6.27
N LEU A 268 -12.84 -6.70 -4.95
CA LEU A 268 -11.95 -5.87 -4.13
C LEU A 268 -10.50 -5.92 -4.65
N ALA A 269 -10.02 -7.12 -4.99
CA ALA A 269 -8.69 -7.33 -5.55
C ALA A 269 -8.52 -6.66 -6.92
N LYS A 270 -9.49 -6.81 -7.82
CA LYS A 270 -9.50 -6.11 -9.12
C LYS A 270 -9.49 -4.60 -8.95
N LEU A 271 -10.30 -4.06 -8.03
CA LEU A 271 -10.34 -2.62 -7.73
C LEU A 271 -9.02 -2.13 -7.11
N HIS A 272 -8.40 -2.90 -6.23
CA HIS A 272 -7.07 -2.59 -5.69
C HIS A 272 -6.02 -2.51 -6.82
N LEU A 273 -5.95 -3.52 -7.68
CA LEU A 273 -5.04 -3.58 -8.83
C LEU A 273 -5.25 -2.40 -9.81
N ARG A 274 -6.48 -1.88 -9.93
CA ARG A 274 -6.82 -0.70 -10.74
C ARG A 274 -6.56 0.64 -10.05
N GLN A 275 -6.85 0.78 -8.74
CA GLN A 275 -6.67 2.05 -8.01
C GLN A 275 -5.21 2.42 -7.83
N SER A 276 -4.32 1.42 -7.79
CA SER A 276 -2.89 1.62 -7.93
C SER A 276 -2.50 2.31 -9.27
N ARG A 277 -3.46 2.54 -10.20
CA ARG A 277 -3.23 3.07 -11.56
C ARG A 277 -3.93 4.41 -11.93
N LYS A 278 -4.99 4.89 -11.25
CA LYS A 278 -5.69 6.17 -11.61
C LYS A 278 -5.31 7.36 -10.70
N SER A 279 -5.20 8.56 -11.29
CA SER A 279 -4.87 9.84 -10.63
C SER A 279 -6.05 10.84 -10.50
N SER A 280 -7.31 10.41 -10.56
CA SER A 280 -8.46 11.29 -10.38
C SER A 280 -9.25 10.92 -9.12
N ASN A 281 -9.59 11.91 -8.30
CA ASN A 281 -10.53 11.78 -7.18
C ASN A 281 -11.78 11.00 -7.62
N PRO A 282 -12.11 9.85 -7.02
CA PRO A 282 -13.44 9.29 -7.21
C PRO A 282 -14.45 10.18 -6.48
N THR A 283 -15.54 10.54 -7.14
CA THR A 283 -16.69 11.20 -6.53
C THR A 283 -17.29 10.23 -5.50
N LEU A 284 -17.17 10.56 -4.22
CA LEU A 284 -17.77 9.80 -3.11
C LEU A 284 -19.28 10.08 -3.09
N LEU A 285 -20.12 9.06 -3.30
CA LEU A 285 -21.57 9.17 -3.12
C LEU A 285 -22.07 8.13 -2.11
N CYS A 286 -22.00 8.49 -0.82
CA CYS A 286 -22.80 7.84 0.21
C CYS A 286 -24.29 8.09 -0.05
N SER A 287 -24.98 7.10 -0.61
CA SER A 287 -26.45 7.03 -0.63
C SER A 287 -26.91 5.67 -0.07
N PRO A 288 -27.79 5.65 0.95
CA PRO A 288 -28.23 4.43 1.64
C PRO A 288 -28.98 3.41 0.75
N SER A 289 -29.44 3.78 -0.45
CA SER A 289 -30.28 2.89 -1.28
C SER A 289 -29.50 2.00 -2.24
N ALA A 290 -28.16 2.08 -2.29
CA ALA A 290 -27.30 1.26 -3.15
C ALA A 290 -26.66 0.06 -2.42
N ALA A 291 -26.91 -0.09 -1.11
CA ALA A 291 -26.26 -1.07 -0.24
C ALA A 291 -26.80 -2.51 -0.36
N GLN A 292 -27.82 -2.75 -1.20
CA GLN A 292 -28.55 -4.01 -1.13
C GLN A 292 -27.93 -5.19 -1.88
N GLU A 293 -27.00 -5.00 -2.82
CA GLU A 293 -26.39 -6.16 -3.52
C GLU A 293 -24.86 -6.13 -3.72
N ILE A 294 -24.15 -5.02 -3.49
CA ILE A 294 -22.66 -4.96 -3.60
C ILE A 294 -22.01 -4.00 -2.55
N GLY A 295 -22.80 -3.22 -1.82
CA GLY A 295 -22.37 -1.94 -1.24
C GLY A 295 -21.95 -1.95 0.24
N ALA A 296 -20.72 -2.34 0.52
CA ALA A 296 -19.95 -1.67 1.60
C ALA A 296 -18.50 -1.35 1.20
N PHE A 297 -17.98 -1.96 0.13
CA PHE A 297 -16.62 -1.66 -0.39
C PHE A 297 -16.54 -1.40 -1.91
N ALA A 298 -17.62 -1.60 -2.66
CA ALA A 298 -17.72 -1.25 -4.07
C ALA A 298 -19.08 -0.61 -4.34
N GLU A 299 -19.09 0.61 -4.89
CA GLU A 299 -20.31 1.29 -5.30
C GLU A 299 -20.91 0.65 -6.57
N ALA A 300 -22.24 0.64 -6.61
CA ALA A 300 -23.08 -0.26 -7.41
C ALA A 300 -22.84 -0.25 -8.93
N ALA A 301 -22.77 -1.48 -9.45
CA ALA A 301 -22.94 -1.85 -10.85
C ALA A 301 -24.21 -1.22 -11.43
N GLY A 302 -24.04 -0.48 -12.52
CA GLY A 302 -25.08 0.33 -13.17
C GLY A 302 -24.52 1.62 -13.78
N LYS A 303 -23.30 2.01 -13.40
CA LYS A 303 -22.50 3.05 -14.06
C LYS A 303 -21.14 2.44 -14.46
N ASP A 304 -20.60 2.89 -15.59
CA ASP A 304 -19.35 2.45 -16.22
C ASP A 304 -18.30 2.01 -15.17
N GLU A 305 -17.83 0.76 -15.22
CA GLU A 305 -16.86 0.16 -14.27
C GLU A 305 -15.59 0.99 -14.09
N ARG A 306 -15.38 2.01 -14.91
CA ARG A 306 -14.26 2.96 -14.88
C ARG A 306 -14.34 3.98 -13.73
N THR A 307 -15.45 4.17 -13.02
CA THR A 307 -15.61 5.23 -12.01
C THR A 307 -15.60 4.77 -10.55
N VAL A 308 -15.55 3.46 -10.26
CA VAL A 308 -15.61 2.91 -8.90
C VAL A 308 -14.21 2.79 -8.28
N GLY A 309 -14.03 3.29 -7.06
CA GLY A 309 -12.79 3.21 -6.27
C GLY A 309 -12.94 2.34 -5.02
N ILE A 310 -11.82 1.98 -4.40
CA ILE A 310 -11.74 1.27 -3.11
C ILE A 310 -11.55 2.29 -1.97
N THR A 311 -12.33 2.11 -0.89
CA THR A 311 -12.23 2.94 0.31
C THR A 311 -10.90 2.71 1.04
N ALA A 312 -10.48 3.63 1.90
CA ALA A 312 -9.26 3.46 2.71
C ALA A 312 -9.32 2.19 3.59
N GLU A 313 -10.53 1.83 4.02
CA GLU A 313 -10.75 0.64 4.81
C GLU A 313 -10.69 -0.64 3.98
N GLY A 314 -11.30 -0.66 2.78
CA GLY A 314 -11.15 -1.77 1.86
C GLY A 314 -9.69 -2.00 1.47
N GLN A 315 -8.90 -0.93 1.34
CA GLN A 315 -7.46 -1.01 1.12
C GLN A 315 -6.72 -1.68 2.28
N ARG A 316 -7.01 -1.26 3.52
CA ARG A 316 -6.43 -1.88 4.71
C ARG A 316 -6.80 -3.37 4.82
N HIS A 317 -8.07 -3.70 4.56
CA HIS A 317 -8.55 -5.09 4.56
C HIS A 317 -7.82 -5.95 3.53
N PHE A 318 -7.67 -5.46 2.30
CA PHE A 318 -6.92 -6.14 1.25
C PHE A 318 -5.48 -6.40 1.68
N ILE A 319 -4.75 -5.37 2.12
CA ILE A 319 -3.35 -5.48 2.52
C ILE A 319 -3.19 -6.45 3.71
N SER A 320 -4.11 -6.41 4.67
CA SER A 320 -4.00 -7.18 5.92
C SER A 320 -4.27 -8.67 5.74
N PHE A 321 -5.09 -9.05 4.75
CA PHE A 321 -5.63 -10.41 4.61
C PHE A 321 -5.42 -11.06 3.25
N LYS A 322 -4.71 -10.41 2.31
CA LYS A 322 -4.47 -10.96 0.96
C LYS A 322 -3.97 -12.41 0.98
N SER A 323 -2.92 -12.69 1.74
CA SER A 323 -2.33 -14.04 1.80
C SER A 323 -3.33 -15.08 2.34
N TRP A 324 -4.23 -14.68 3.24
CA TRP A 324 -5.23 -15.59 3.80
C TRP A 324 -6.35 -15.85 2.80
N TYR A 325 -6.80 -14.84 2.07
CA TYR A 325 -7.76 -15.03 0.99
C TYR A 325 -7.20 -15.86 -0.17
N ASP A 326 -5.93 -15.70 -0.53
CA ASP A 326 -5.28 -16.52 -1.57
C ASP A 326 -5.33 -18.02 -1.21
N LEU A 327 -5.24 -18.36 0.10
CA LEU A 327 -5.37 -19.74 0.59
C LEU A 327 -6.82 -20.25 0.60
N GLN A 328 -7.78 -19.36 0.88
CA GLN A 328 -9.20 -19.71 0.88
C GLN A 328 -9.77 -19.82 -0.53
N TYR A 329 -9.33 -18.98 -1.46
CA TYR A 329 -9.79 -18.89 -2.85
C TYR A 329 -8.64 -18.96 -3.87
N PRO A 330 -7.92 -20.10 -3.99
CA PRO A 330 -6.74 -20.19 -4.86
C PRO A 330 -7.02 -19.94 -6.35
N TRP A 331 -8.24 -20.21 -6.82
CA TRP A 331 -8.63 -19.91 -8.21
C TRP A 331 -8.71 -18.41 -8.47
N ILE A 332 -9.16 -17.62 -7.48
CA ILE A 332 -9.22 -16.16 -7.58
C ILE A 332 -7.82 -15.57 -7.63
N GLN A 333 -6.86 -16.14 -6.91
CA GLN A 333 -5.46 -15.71 -7.01
C GLN A 333 -4.98 -15.80 -8.47
N LYS A 334 -5.20 -16.94 -9.13
CA LYS A 334 -4.83 -17.13 -10.54
C LYS A 334 -5.56 -16.17 -11.47
N GLU A 335 -6.85 -15.95 -11.25
CA GLU A 335 -7.63 -14.97 -12.03
C GLU A 335 -7.16 -13.54 -11.80
N ASN A 336 -6.77 -13.18 -10.58
CA ASN A 336 -6.21 -11.87 -10.25
C ASN A 336 -4.82 -11.69 -10.85
N GLU A 337 -3.98 -12.73 -10.87
CA GLU A 337 -2.68 -12.72 -11.55
C GLU A 337 -2.87 -12.58 -13.07
N ALA A 338 -3.80 -13.32 -13.67
CA ALA A 338 -4.17 -13.18 -15.07
C ALA A 338 -4.78 -11.80 -15.36
N TYR A 339 -5.59 -11.26 -14.45
CA TYR A 339 -6.16 -9.92 -14.55
C TYR A 339 -5.10 -8.84 -14.39
N GLU A 340 -4.16 -9.00 -13.47
CA GLU A 340 -3.01 -8.12 -13.31
C GLU A 340 -2.14 -8.15 -14.56
N GLN A 341 -1.86 -9.34 -15.12
CA GLN A 341 -1.23 -9.52 -16.42
C GLN A 341 -2.05 -8.88 -17.55
N SER A 342 -3.38 -8.97 -17.53
CA SER A 342 -4.27 -8.33 -18.52
C SER A 342 -4.32 -6.81 -18.37
N LEU A 343 -4.21 -6.30 -17.15
CA LEU A 343 -4.06 -4.89 -16.86
C LEU A 343 -2.67 -4.43 -17.31
N LEU A 344 -1.64 -5.26 -17.14
CA LEU A 344 -0.31 -5.05 -17.69
C LEU A 344 -0.31 -5.14 -19.23
N SER A 345 -1.23 -5.89 -19.87
CA SER A 345 -1.42 -5.90 -21.33
C SER A 345 -2.34 -4.78 -21.84
N GLY A 346 -3.20 -4.23 -20.99
CA GLY A 346 -3.88 -2.94 -21.15
C GLY A 346 -2.92 -1.74 -21.21
N ARG A 347 -1.61 -1.99 -21.04
CA ARG A 347 -0.54 -1.13 -21.51
C ARG A 347 -0.41 -1.09 -23.05
N SER A 348 -1.34 -1.59 -23.87
CA SER A 348 -1.22 -1.52 -25.33
C SER A 348 -0.77 -0.15 -25.83
N GLU A 349 -1.33 0.96 -25.34
CA GLU A 349 -0.90 2.30 -25.78
C GLU A 349 0.44 2.77 -25.15
N LEU A 350 0.61 2.69 -23.82
CA LEU A 350 1.86 3.12 -23.16
C LEU A 350 3.03 2.20 -23.53
N THR A 351 2.86 0.87 -23.53
CA THR A 351 3.86 -0.08 -24.02
C THR A 351 4.14 0.15 -25.49
N THR A 352 3.16 0.42 -26.36
CA THR A 352 3.44 0.79 -27.76
C THR A 352 4.23 2.10 -27.85
N GLN A 353 3.88 3.11 -27.05
CA GLN A 353 4.64 4.37 -27.00
C GLN A 353 6.05 4.18 -26.44
N LEU A 354 6.24 3.34 -25.43
CA LEU A 354 7.56 3.01 -24.86
C LEU A 354 8.37 2.18 -25.86
N GLN A 355 7.77 1.15 -26.46
CA GLN A 355 8.35 0.33 -27.53
C GLN A 355 8.81 1.21 -28.67
N GLN A 356 7.95 2.11 -29.17
CA GLN A 356 8.31 3.09 -30.20
C GLN A 356 9.52 3.94 -29.77
N ARG A 357 9.57 4.43 -28.52
CA ARG A 357 10.73 5.21 -28.05
C ARG A 357 12.01 4.39 -28.01
N PHE A 358 11.95 3.13 -27.57
CA PHE A 358 13.11 2.24 -27.59
C PHE A 358 13.53 1.91 -29.03
N THR A 359 12.60 1.65 -29.95
CA THR A 359 12.89 1.41 -31.38
C THR A 359 13.49 2.64 -32.07
N GLU A 360 13.03 3.85 -31.74
CA GLU A 360 13.56 5.10 -32.30
C GLU A 360 14.94 5.45 -31.70
N ALA A 361 15.26 4.98 -30.49
CA ALA A 361 16.52 5.29 -29.82
C ALA A 361 17.70 4.48 -30.38
N GLU A 362 18.84 5.13 -30.57
CA GLU A 362 20.14 4.51 -30.84
C GLU A 362 21.02 4.49 -29.58
N THR A 363 20.79 5.44 -28.67
CA THR A 363 21.53 5.58 -27.42
C THR A 363 20.58 5.70 -26.24
N ILE A 364 20.86 4.94 -25.17
CA ILE A 364 20.08 4.96 -23.92
C ILE A 364 20.99 5.42 -22.78
N LEU A 365 20.57 6.49 -22.13
CA LEU A 365 21.26 7.10 -21.00
C LEU A 365 20.50 6.80 -19.72
N PHE A 366 21.19 6.39 -18.66
CA PHE A 366 20.62 6.13 -17.35
C PHE A 366 21.12 7.15 -16.33
N SER A 367 20.22 7.73 -15.53
CA SER A 367 20.66 8.31 -14.26
C SER A 367 21.19 7.21 -13.34
N PHE A 368 22.05 7.56 -12.39
CA PHE A 368 22.64 6.58 -11.47
C PHE A 368 21.78 6.41 -10.21
N ASP A 369 21.82 7.40 -9.33
CA ASP A 369 21.05 7.38 -8.08
C ASP A 369 19.55 7.54 -8.36
N GLY A 370 18.77 6.65 -7.76
CA GLY A 370 17.34 6.54 -7.93
C GLY A 370 16.87 5.72 -9.12
N VAL A 371 17.77 5.34 -10.03
CA VAL A 371 17.47 4.47 -11.18
C VAL A 371 18.22 3.16 -11.10
N LEU A 372 19.55 3.17 -10.99
CA LEU A 372 20.34 1.94 -10.88
C LEU A 372 20.45 1.46 -9.42
N CYS A 373 20.56 2.39 -8.47
CA CYS A 373 20.63 2.08 -7.04
C CYS A 373 20.00 3.21 -6.22
N ARG A 374 19.97 3.05 -4.89
CA ARG A 374 19.81 4.17 -3.95
C ARG A 374 21.16 4.35 -3.25
N LEU A 375 21.89 5.39 -3.60
CA LEU A 375 23.27 5.57 -3.16
C LEU A 375 23.34 5.88 -1.66
N PHE A 376 22.49 6.81 -1.19
CA PHE A 376 22.39 7.18 0.22
C PHE A 376 21.02 6.79 0.79
N THR A 377 20.94 5.67 1.53
CA THR A 377 19.67 5.13 2.07
C THR A 377 19.31 5.66 3.46
N SER A 378 20.19 5.52 4.46
CA SER A 378 19.95 5.94 5.85
C SER A 378 20.86 7.06 6.35
N ASP A 379 22.04 7.24 5.73
CA ASP A 379 23.12 8.06 6.29
C ASP A 379 23.25 9.45 5.62
N GLY A 380 22.40 9.76 4.63
CA GLY A 380 22.54 10.94 3.77
C GLY A 380 22.61 12.28 4.52
N ARG A 381 21.83 12.46 5.59
CA ARG A 381 21.88 13.68 6.42
C ARG A 381 23.16 13.77 7.25
N ALA A 382 23.65 12.64 7.80
CA ALA A 382 24.88 12.63 8.58
C ALA A 382 26.08 12.93 7.69
N ILE A 383 26.13 12.30 6.50
CA ILE A 383 27.15 12.56 5.47
C ILE A 383 27.09 14.02 5.03
N THR A 384 25.90 14.55 4.75
CA THR A 384 25.76 15.95 4.34
C THR A 384 26.21 16.93 5.43
N SER A 385 25.98 16.62 6.71
CA SER A 385 26.52 17.42 7.83
C SER A 385 28.06 17.42 7.87
N HIS A 386 28.69 16.27 7.62
CA HIS A 386 30.15 16.20 7.54
C HIS A 386 30.69 17.00 6.35
N ILE A 387 30.04 16.92 5.19
CA ILE A 387 30.39 17.71 4.00
C ILE A 387 30.17 19.20 4.25
N ALA A 388 29.11 19.59 4.98
CA ALA A 388 28.88 20.98 5.37
C ALA A 388 29.97 21.51 6.30
N GLN A 389 30.44 20.68 7.23
CA GLN A 389 31.59 21.04 8.08
C GLN A 389 32.88 21.16 7.26
N ALA A 390 33.11 20.25 6.30
CA ALA A 390 34.25 20.34 5.39
C ALA A 390 34.18 21.62 4.54
N ALA A 391 33.01 21.96 4.01
CA ALA A 391 32.79 23.22 3.29
C ALA A 391 33.11 24.44 4.18
N HIS A 392 32.69 24.43 5.45
CA HIS A 392 33.03 25.50 6.39
C HIS A 392 34.55 25.60 6.65
N ASN A 393 35.24 24.47 6.81
CA ASN A 393 36.69 24.45 6.98
C ASN A 393 37.42 24.99 5.74
N LEU A 394 36.83 24.79 4.56
CA LEU A 394 37.29 25.36 3.29
C LEU A 394 36.87 26.82 3.09
N GLN A 395 36.28 27.48 4.10
CA GLN A 395 35.78 28.86 4.05
C GLN A 395 34.68 29.08 3.00
N LEU A 396 33.91 28.04 2.68
CA LEU A 396 32.72 28.13 1.83
C LEU A 396 31.49 28.44 2.70
N PHE A 397 30.70 29.43 2.28
CA PHE A 397 29.46 29.75 2.98
C PHE A 397 28.36 28.75 2.60
N THR A 398 27.79 28.10 3.60
CA THR A 398 26.64 27.21 3.46
C THR A 398 25.39 27.90 4.02
N SER A 399 24.26 27.77 3.32
CA SER A 399 22.99 28.31 3.80
C SER A 399 22.54 27.63 5.10
N PRO A 400 21.84 28.33 6.02
CA PRO A 400 21.27 27.72 7.23
C PRO A 400 20.31 26.55 6.93
N ALA A 401 19.71 26.54 5.74
CA ALA A 401 18.90 25.44 5.23
C ALA A 401 19.76 24.49 4.38
N THR A 402 20.72 23.81 5.01
CA THR A 402 21.58 22.82 4.34
C THR A 402 20.72 21.75 3.66
N PRO A 403 20.89 21.50 2.35
CA PRO A 403 20.22 20.38 1.69
C PRO A 403 20.48 19.06 2.43
N ALA A 404 19.54 18.11 2.35
CA ALA A 404 19.75 16.78 2.91
C ALA A 404 20.60 15.86 2.00
N ASP A 405 20.86 16.31 0.77
CA ASP A 405 21.58 15.59 -0.28
C ASP A 405 23.00 16.16 -0.47
N PRO A 406 24.05 15.32 -0.45
CA PRO A 406 25.44 15.74 -0.64
C PRO A 406 25.71 16.52 -1.93
N VAL A 407 25.11 16.09 -3.04
CA VAL A 407 25.34 16.70 -4.36
C VAL A 407 24.65 18.06 -4.44
N ALA A 408 23.45 18.18 -3.87
CA ALA A 408 22.75 19.45 -3.75
C ALA A 408 23.52 20.45 -2.87
N LEU A 409 24.18 19.98 -1.80
CA LEU A 409 25.07 20.83 -0.99
C LEU A 409 26.26 21.33 -1.81
N LEU A 410 26.98 20.45 -2.51
CA LEU A 410 28.08 20.86 -3.41
C LEU A 410 27.62 21.88 -4.44
N ARG A 411 26.43 21.67 -5.04
CA ARG A 411 25.84 22.61 -5.99
C ARG A 411 25.56 23.98 -5.37
N SER A 412 25.12 24.03 -4.12
CA SER A 412 24.76 25.29 -3.44
C SER A 412 25.93 26.22 -3.16
N VAL A 413 27.16 25.68 -3.09
CA VAL A 413 28.36 26.45 -2.75
C VAL A 413 29.24 26.76 -3.97
N VAL A 414 28.92 26.19 -5.14
CA VAL A 414 29.79 26.22 -6.32
C VAL A 414 30.13 27.63 -6.80
N ASP A 415 29.18 28.58 -6.68
CA ASP A 415 29.36 29.96 -7.15
C ASP A 415 30.06 30.86 -6.12
N GLN A 416 30.32 30.34 -4.91
CA GLN A 416 30.85 31.11 -3.79
C GLN A 416 32.33 30.80 -3.50
N GLY A 417 32.81 29.66 -4.01
CA GLY A 417 34.18 29.19 -3.80
C GLY A 417 35.12 29.49 -4.97
N SER A 418 36.41 29.58 -4.67
CA SER A 418 37.45 29.46 -5.70
C SER A 418 37.43 28.05 -6.31
N ALA A 419 37.96 27.93 -7.53
CA ALA A 419 38.04 26.64 -8.21
C ALA A 419 38.82 25.58 -7.40
N GLN A 420 39.77 25.99 -6.55
CA GLN A 420 40.50 25.06 -5.68
C GLN A 420 39.62 24.55 -4.54
N GLN A 421 38.92 25.44 -3.82
CA GLN A 421 38.03 25.05 -2.73
C GLN A 421 36.92 24.11 -3.21
N ILE A 422 36.35 24.37 -4.38
CA ILE A 422 35.31 23.52 -4.96
C ILE A 422 35.85 22.14 -5.34
N ARG A 423 37.08 22.06 -5.88
CA ARG A 423 37.72 20.77 -6.17
C ARG A 423 37.97 19.95 -4.90
N GLU A 424 38.50 20.58 -3.86
CA GLU A 424 38.75 19.91 -2.58
C GLU A 424 37.45 19.40 -1.94
N LEU A 425 36.38 20.19 -1.99
CA LEU A 425 35.07 19.74 -1.51
C LEU A 425 34.50 18.59 -2.38
N ASP A 426 34.65 18.68 -3.69
CA ASP A 426 34.20 17.65 -4.64
C ASP A 426 34.90 16.30 -4.39
N GLU A 427 36.20 16.32 -4.10
CA GLU A 427 36.97 15.12 -3.72
C GLU A 427 36.45 14.48 -2.43
N ILE A 428 36.07 15.29 -1.44
CA ILE A 428 35.46 14.79 -0.19
C ILE A 428 34.11 14.14 -0.47
N VAL A 429 33.26 14.79 -1.29
CA VAL A 429 31.96 14.24 -1.70
C VAL A 429 32.18 12.91 -2.45
N ALA A 430 33.13 12.86 -3.38
CA ALA A 430 33.46 11.68 -4.16
C ALA A 430 33.93 10.50 -3.28
N GLY A 431 34.66 10.78 -2.19
CA GLY A 431 35.05 9.77 -1.20
C GLY A 431 33.85 9.10 -0.54
N TYR A 432 32.88 9.90 -0.06
CA TYR A 432 31.64 9.36 0.52
C TYR A 432 30.79 8.60 -0.50
N GLU A 433 30.73 9.09 -1.75
CA GLU A 433 30.01 8.41 -2.83
C GLU A 433 30.63 7.05 -3.16
N LEU A 434 31.96 6.96 -3.19
CA LEU A 434 32.68 5.71 -3.45
C LEU A 434 32.42 4.67 -2.36
N GLU A 435 32.46 5.08 -1.09
CA GLU A 435 32.15 4.18 0.03
C GLU A 435 30.70 3.71 0.01
N ALA A 436 29.76 4.62 -0.27
CA ALA A 436 28.35 4.30 -0.39
C ALA A 436 28.09 3.33 -1.56
N ALA A 437 28.70 3.57 -2.71
CA ALA A 437 28.56 2.75 -3.91
C ALA A 437 29.01 1.30 -3.69
N ARG A 438 30.10 1.08 -2.94
CA ARG A 438 30.60 -0.27 -2.60
C ARG A 438 29.62 -1.11 -1.78
N ARG A 439 28.68 -0.45 -1.09
CA ARG A 439 27.66 -1.10 -0.23
C ARG A 439 26.27 -1.10 -0.88
N ALA A 440 26.09 -0.36 -1.97
CA ALA A 440 24.82 -0.23 -2.65
C ALA A 440 24.46 -1.52 -3.40
N VAL A 441 23.17 -1.84 -3.40
CA VAL A 441 22.60 -2.94 -4.18
C VAL A 441 21.78 -2.40 -5.34
N PRO A 442 21.73 -3.10 -6.49
CA PRO A 442 20.91 -2.67 -7.61
C PRO A 442 19.43 -2.64 -7.24
N LEU A 443 18.70 -1.67 -7.78
CA LEU A 443 17.25 -1.64 -7.65
C LEU A 443 16.60 -2.86 -8.33
N PRO A 444 15.45 -3.35 -7.82
CA PRO A 444 14.75 -4.47 -8.43
C PRO A 444 14.49 -4.25 -9.93
N GLY A 445 14.92 -5.21 -10.74
CA GLY A 445 14.76 -5.18 -12.20
C GLY A 445 15.89 -4.52 -13.00
N VAL A 446 16.89 -3.89 -12.36
CA VAL A 446 18.02 -3.25 -13.07
C VAL A 446 18.81 -4.26 -13.92
N VAL A 447 19.26 -5.35 -13.31
CA VAL A 447 20.06 -6.37 -14.02
C VAL A 447 19.28 -6.96 -15.19
N GLN A 448 18.01 -7.32 -14.97
CA GLN A 448 17.12 -7.84 -16.01
C GLN A 448 16.91 -6.86 -17.17
N LEU A 449 16.77 -5.55 -16.86
CA LEU A 449 16.63 -4.52 -17.88
C LEU A 449 17.91 -4.39 -18.72
N LEU A 450 19.08 -4.33 -18.09
CA LEU A 450 20.37 -4.23 -18.77
C LEU A 450 20.63 -5.45 -19.67
N GLU A 451 20.33 -6.66 -19.19
CA GLU A 451 20.41 -7.90 -19.98
C GLU A 451 19.40 -7.95 -21.14
N SER A 452 18.24 -7.30 -20.99
CA SER A 452 17.26 -7.23 -22.07
C SER A 452 17.70 -6.23 -23.13
N LEU A 453 18.32 -5.12 -22.72
CA LEU A 453 18.83 -4.09 -23.61
C LEU A 453 20.10 -4.51 -24.35
N SER A 454 20.98 -5.32 -23.74
CA SER A 454 22.17 -5.82 -24.45
C SER A 454 21.85 -6.70 -25.65
N LYS A 455 20.64 -7.23 -25.75
CA LYS A 455 20.17 -8.02 -26.90
C LYS A 455 19.75 -7.15 -28.08
N GLY A 456 19.59 -5.84 -27.89
CA GLY A 456 19.22 -4.90 -28.94
C GLY A 456 20.39 -4.02 -29.42
N PRO A 457 20.15 -3.11 -30.38
CA PRO A 457 21.20 -2.32 -31.04
C PRO A 457 21.64 -1.09 -30.24
N TRP A 458 21.27 -0.97 -28.96
CA TRP A 458 21.43 0.27 -28.19
C TRP A 458 22.82 0.41 -27.60
N ARG A 459 23.41 1.60 -27.78
CA ARG A 459 24.61 2.03 -27.08
C ARG A 459 24.20 2.68 -25.75
N MET A 460 24.79 2.23 -24.65
CA MET A 460 24.28 2.57 -23.31
C MET A 460 25.33 3.28 -22.46
N ALA A 461 24.89 4.26 -21.67
CA ALA A 461 25.74 4.93 -20.70
C ALA A 461 24.99 5.36 -19.44
N VAL A 462 25.74 5.51 -18.35
CA VAL A 462 25.30 6.18 -17.12
C VAL A 462 25.69 7.66 -17.19
N VAL A 463 24.73 8.56 -16.96
CA VAL A 463 24.91 10.01 -16.89
C VAL A 463 24.47 10.51 -15.53
N THR A 464 25.44 10.91 -14.71
CA THR A 464 25.20 11.21 -13.30
C THR A 464 25.95 12.45 -12.81
N ASP A 465 25.40 13.06 -11.76
CA ASP A 465 26.08 14.12 -11.02
C ASP A 465 26.94 13.54 -9.87
N HIS A 466 27.11 12.21 -9.79
CA HIS A 466 28.01 11.54 -8.84
C HIS A 466 29.39 11.26 -9.47
N ALA A 467 30.41 11.04 -8.65
CA ALA A 467 31.75 10.71 -9.11
C ALA A 467 31.75 9.45 -9.99
N ARG A 468 32.53 9.51 -11.09
CA ARG A 468 32.70 8.37 -12.02
C ARG A 468 33.17 7.11 -11.29
N SER A 469 34.13 7.26 -10.37
CA SER A 469 34.66 6.17 -9.56
C SER A 469 33.61 5.46 -8.71
N ALA A 470 32.59 6.18 -8.21
CA ALA A 470 31.50 5.59 -7.45
C ALA A 470 30.62 4.70 -8.35
N VAL A 471 30.29 5.16 -9.56
CA VAL A 471 29.51 4.35 -10.52
C VAL A 471 30.29 3.11 -10.94
N GLU A 472 31.58 3.25 -11.26
CA GLU A 472 32.43 2.12 -11.66
C GLU A 472 32.57 1.09 -10.52
N ALA A 473 32.72 1.54 -9.27
CA ALA A 473 32.75 0.67 -8.11
C ALA A 473 31.43 -0.06 -7.87
N PHE A 474 30.29 0.56 -8.18
CA PHE A 474 28.98 -0.09 -8.12
C PHE A 474 28.76 -1.11 -9.25
N LEU A 475 29.18 -0.78 -10.48
CA LEU A 475 28.96 -1.64 -11.64
C LEU A 475 29.89 -2.87 -11.66
N SER A 476 31.13 -2.72 -11.16
CA SER A 476 32.14 -3.79 -11.17
C SER A 476 31.65 -5.13 -10.61
N PRO A 477 31.03 -5.24 -9.42
CA PRO A 477 30.53 -6.51 -8.90
C PRO A 477 29.31 -7.07 -9.65
N LEU A 478 28.61 -6.25 -10.43
CA LEU A 478 27.46 -6.68 -11.24
C LEU A 478 27.92 -7.28 -12.58
N GLN A 479 29.13 -6.95 -13.03
CA GLN A 479 29.69 -7.39 -14.30
C GLN A 479 30.35 -8.77 -14.13
N THR A 480 29.55 -9.82 -14.32
CA THR A 480 30.00 -11.22 -14.30
C THR A 480 30.45 -11.68 -15.69
N GLU A 481 31.15 -12.82 -15.80
CA GLU A 481 31.54 -13.43 -17.09
C GLU A 481 30.34 -13.71 -18.03
N ARG A 482 29.12 -13.78 -17.49
CA ARG A 482 27.87 -13.99 -18.25
C ARG A 482 27.18 -12.70 -18.66
N SER A 483 27.68 -11.54 -18.23
CA SER A 483 27.06 -10.25 -18.50
C SER A 483 27.32 -9.84 -19.95
N THR A 484 26.25 -9.57 -20.68
CA THR A 484 26.31 -9.21 -22.11
C THR A 484 26.20 -7.71 -22.37
N TRP A 485 26.00 -6.91 -21.31
CA TRP A 485 25.86 -5.46 -21.38
C TRP A 485 27.18 -4.75 -21.10
N THR A 486 27.34 -3.56 -21.68
CA THR A 486 28.42 -2.61 -21.39
C THR A 486 27.81 -1.23 -21.19
N LEU A 487 28.27 -0.50 -20.19
CA LEU A 487 27.84 0.86 -19.89
C LEU A 487 29.06 1.77 -19.89
N GLU A 488 29.06 2.81 -20.72
CA GLU A 488 29.99 3.93 -20.53
C GLU A 488 29.56 4.78 -19.32
N VAL A 489 30.50 5.44 -18.67
CA VAL A 489 30.22 6.23 -17.45
C VAL A 489 30.61 7.68 -17.67
N TYR A 490 29.60 8.55 -17.63
CA TYR A 490 29.71 10.00 -17.63
C TYR A 490 29.33 10.49 -16.23
N GLY A 491 30.34 10.54 -15.35
CA GLY A 491 30.20 11.06 -14.00
C GLY A 491 30.16 12.59 -13.94
N ARG A 492 30.18 13.11 -12.70
CA ARG A 492 30.22 14.53 -12.39
C ARG A 492 31.29 15.28 -13.23
N PRO A 493 30.93 16.37 -13.94
CA PRO A 493 31.90 17.20 -14.64
C PRO A 493 32.86 17.89 -13.67
N ARG A 494 34.09 18.20 -14.12
CA ARG A 494 35.08 18.96 -13.33
C ARG A 494 34.57 20.32 -12.86
N ASP A 495 33.66 20.92 -13.61
CA ASP A 495 32.94 22.12 -13.20
C ASP A 495 31.53 21.72 -12.73
N PRO A 496 31.24 21.75 -11.42
CA PRO A 496 29.93 21.33 -10.91
C PRO A 496 28.77 22.21 -11.38
N ARG A 497 29.01 23.40 -11.96
CA ARG A 497 27.97 24.22 -12.62
C ARG A 497 27.40 23.55 -13.88
N LEU A 498 28.09 22.55 -14.41
CA LEU A 498 27.66 21.75 -15.55
C LEU A 498 26.88 20.48 -15.12
N MET A 499 26.62 20.29 -13.83
CA MET A 499 25.72 19.24 -13.32
C MET A 499 24.28 19.46 -13.76
N LYS A 500 23.48 18.39 -13.78
CA LYS A 500 22.04 18.46 -14.07
C LYS A 500 21.38 19.46 -13.09
N PRO A 501 20.51 20.39 -13.54
CA PRO A 501 19.74 20.38 -14.79
C PRO A 501 20.46 20.93 -16.04
N ASN A 502 21.74 21.29 -15.96
CA ASN A 502 22.51 21.68 -17.15
C ASN A 502 22.55 20.50 -18.17
N PRO A 503 22.34 20.74 -19.48
CA PRO A 503 22.31 19.68 -20.48
C PRO A 503 23.69 19.08 -20.81
N HIS A 504 24.79 19.66 -20.30
CA HIS A 504 26.17 19.33 -20.70
C HIS A 504 26.46 17.83 -20.66
N ALA A 505 26.24 17.15 -19.54
CA ALA A 505 26.57 15.73 -19.40
C ALA A 505 25.72 14.84 -20.31
N VAL A 506 24.43 15.19 -20.50
CA VAL A 506 23.50 14.47 -21.39
C VAL A 506 23.92 14.64 -22.85
N ALA A 507 24.24 15.87 -23.26
CA ALA A 507 24.67 16.18 -24.62
C ALA A 507 26.04 15.55 -24.96
N LEU A 508 26.96 15.56 -24.00
CA LEU A 508 28.27 14.93 -24.13
C LEU A 508 28.14 13.42 -24.33
N ALA A 509 27.37 12.74 -23.47
CA ALA A 509 27.15 11.30 -23.57
C ALA A 509 26.46 10.91 -24.88
N ALA A 510 25.41 11.64 -25.28
CA ALA A 510 24.74 11.42 -26.56
C ALA A 510 25.71 11.50 -27.74
N SER A 511 26.54 12.55 -27.77
CA SER A 511 27.50 12.77 -28.85
C SER A 511 28.61 11.72 -28.89
N GLN A 512 29.17 11.35 -27.73
CA GLN A 512 30.29 10.41 -27.67
C GLN A 512 29.85 8.96 -27.94
N LEU A 513 28.64 8.60 -27.54
CA LEU A 513 28.02 7.34 -27.96
C LEU A 513 27.61 7.35 -29.44
N GLY A 514 27.77 8.45 -30.18
CA GLY A 514 27.41 8.56 -31.59
C GLY A 514 25.91 8.54 -31.86
N GLY A 515 25.09 9.00 -30.90
CA GLY A 515 23.65 9.20 -31.04
C GLY A 515 23.30 10.64 -31.41
N THR A 516 22.17 10.82 -32.10
CA THR A 516 21.58 12.15 -32.35
C THR A 516 20.59 12.51 -31.26
N ARG A 517 20.38 13.81 -30.99
CA ARG A 517 19.46 14.28 -29.93
C ARG A 517 18.07 13.63 -30.01
N SER A 518 17.51 13.54 -31.21
CA SER A 518 16.20 12.92 -31.48
C SER A 518 16.15 11.40 -31.28
N ARG A 519 17.31 10.73 -31.29
CA ARG A 519 17.47 9.28 -31.10
C ARG A 519 18.19 8.92 -29.81
N THR A 520 18.28 9.87 -28.88
CA THR A 520 18.77 9.65 -27.53
C THR A 520 17.60 9.64 -26.54
N LEU A 521 17.60 8.66 -25.66
CA LEU A 521 16.64 8.51 -24.58
C LEU A 521 17.35 8.58 -23.23
N LEU A 522 16.94 9.51 -22.36
CA LEU A 522 17.34 9.55 -20.95
C LEU A 522 16.26 8.90 -20.07
N ILE A 523 16.68 7.96 -19.22
CA ILE A 523 15.87 7.35 -18.17
C ILE A 523 16.34 7.93 -16.83
N GLY A 524 15.45 8.62 -16.13
CA GLY A 524 15.78 9.32 -14.88
C GLY A 524 14.62 9.32 -13.90
N GLU A 525 14.86 9.76 -12.68
CA GLU A 525 13.80 9.90 -11.69
C GLU A 525 13.71 11.29 -11.08
N SER A 526 14.68 12.18 -11.33
CA SER A 526 14.74 13.51 -10.71
C SER A 526 14.22 14.60 -11.65
N VAL A 527 13.78 15.72 -11.06
CA VAL A 527 13.44 16.94 -11.82
C VAL A 527 14.66 17.45 -12.58
N ALA A 528 15.86 17.32 -12.01
CA ALA A 528 17.10 17.69 -12.68
C ALA A 528 17.33 16.87 -13.96
N ASP A 529 17.02 15.56 -13.96
CA ASP A 529 17.10 14.71 -15.16
C ASP A 529 16.13 15.18 -16.24
N ALA A 530 14.86 15.42 -15.87
CA ALA A 530 13.84 15.85 -16.82
C ALA A 530 14.19 17.20 -17.47
N LEU A 531 14.68 18.15 -16.67
CA LEU A 531 15.10 19.46 -17.15
C LEU A 531 16.35 19.38 -18.04
N ALA A 532 17.34 18.55 -17.67
CA ALA A 532 18.54 18.34 -18.47
C ALA A 532 18.21 17.67 -19.82
N ALA A 533 17.35 16.66 -19.83
CA ALA A 533 16.89 16.02 -21.06
C ALA A 533 16.20 17.01 -21.99
N ARG A 534 15.28 17.82 -21.44
CA ARG A 534 14.57 18.85 -22.18
C ARG A 534 15.53 19.90 -22.76
N ALA A 535 16.48 20.39 -21.96
CA ALA A 535 17.48 21.36 -22.41
C ALA A 535 18.44 20.79 -23.45
N ALA A 536 18.74 19.48 -23.39
CA ALA A 536 19.56 18.77 -24.36
C ALA A 536 18.78 18.40 -25.64
N GLY A 537 17.45 18.52 -25.63
CA GLY A 537 16.57 18.13 -26.73
C GLY A 537 16.48 16.61 -26.94
N VAL A 538 16.69 15.82 -25.87
CA VAL A 538 16.61 14.36 -25.92
C VAL A 538 15.28 13.86 -25.35
N SER A 539 14.87 12.64 -25.73
CA SER A 539 13.67 12.02 -25.16
C SER A 539 13.90 11.68 -23.68
N PHE A 540 12.84 11.76 -22.88
CA PHE A 540 12.89 11.44 -21.45
C PHE A 540 11.80 10.43 -21.06
N ILE A 541 12.17 9.43 -20.26
CA ILE A 541 11.25 8.54 -19.57
C ILE A 541 11.54 8.64 -18.06
N GLY A 542 10.54 9.11 -17.31
CA GLY A 542 10.66 9.31 -15.87
C GLY A 542 10.21 8.10 -15.07
N ILE A 543 10.98 7.70 -14.06
CA ILE A 543 10.58 6.71 -13.07
C ILE A 543 9.93 7.43 -11.89
N ALA A 544 8.68 7.07 -11.61
CA ALA A 544 7.85 7.73 -10.61
C ALA A 544 7.07 6.72 -9.77
N ALA A 545 7.69 6.21 -8.71
CA ALA A 545 7.07 5.25 -7.80
C ALA A 545 5.93 5.86 -6.94
N THR A 546 5.84 7.19 -6.84
CA THR A 546 4.82 7.89 -6.04
C THR A 546 4.12 8.99 -6.82
N ARG A 547 2.88 9.31 -6.42
CA ARG A 547 2.08 10.39 -7.01
C ARG A 547 2.77 11.75 -6.93
N GLY A 548 3.43 12.04 -5.80
CA GLY A 548 4.20 13.28 -5.61
C GLY A 548 5.33 13.39 -6.63
N ARG A 549 6.11 12.32 -6.82
CA ARG A 549 7.20 12.27 -7.81
C ARG A 549 6.70 12.39 -9.24
N ALA A 550 5.60 11.70 -9.56
CA ALA A 550 4.97 11.77 -10.88
C ALA A 550 4.52 13.21 -11.21
N ARG A 551 3.92 13.90 -10.24
CA ARG A 551 3.53 15.32 -10.40
C ARG A 551 4.75 16.20 -10.64
N MET A 552 5.79 16.08 -9.81
CA MET A 552 7.02 16.87 -9.97
C MET A 552 7.68 16.68 -11.34
N LEU A 553 7.71 15.44 -11.85
CA LEU A 553 8.27 15.16 -13.17
C LEU A 553 7.40 15.70 -14.31
N ARG A 554 6.06 15.62 -14.20
CA ARG A 554 5.15 16.25 -15.18
C ARG A 554 5.27 17.75 -15.21
N ASP A 555 5.37 18.39 -14.04
CA ASP A 555 5.57 19.83 -13.91
C ASP A 555 6.92 20.26 -14.54
N ALA A 556 7.92 19.37 -14.54
CA ALA A 556 9.19 19.55 -15.24
C ALA A 556 9.12 19.29 -16.76
N GLY A 557 7.97 18.83 -17.29
CA GLY A 557 7.72 18.57 -18.71
C GLY A 557 7.84 17.10 -19.12
N ALA A 558 7.94 16.14 -18.19
CA ALA A 558 7.96 14.73 -18.52
C ALA A 558 6.59 14.25 -19.02
N THR A 559 6.53 13.81 -20.27
CA THR A 559 5.30 13.30 -20.89
C THR A 559 5.11 11.79 -20.73
N ARG A 560 6.19 11.06 -20.40
CA ARG A 560 6.18 9.60 -20.24
C ARG A 560 6.75 9.21 -18.88
N LEU A 561 5.93 8.54 -18.08
CA LEU A 561 6.28 8.09 -16.75
C LEU A 561 5.96 6.60 -16.57
N VAL A 562 6.85 5.90 -15.89
CA VAL A 562 6.66 4.50 -15.48
C VAL A 562 6.78 4.39 -13.96
N ALA A 563 6.08 3.43 -13.36
CA ALA A 563 6.14 3.23 -11.92
C ALA A 563 7.40 2.46 -11.50
N THR A 564 7.88 1.54 -12.35
CA THR A 564 9.00 0.64 -12.05
C THR A 564 9.86 0.36 -13.29
N LEU A 565 11.09 -0.10 -13.07
CA LEU A 565 11.99 -0.53 -14.15
C LEU A 565 11.49 -1.79 -14.88
N SER A 566 10.75 -2.66 -14.18
CA SER A 566 10.16 -3.85 -14.79
C SER A 566 9.20 -3.51 -15.93
N GLU A 567 8.55 -2.33 -15.89
CA GLU A 567 7.70 -1.86 -16.99
C GLU A 567 8.53 -1.59 -18.26
N LEU A 568 9.74 -1.06 -18.10
CA LEU A 568 10.67 -0.82 -19.21
C LEU A 568 11.24 -2.13 -19.75
N ALA A 569 11.60 -3.07 -18.87
CA ALA A 569 12.15 -4.36 -19.28
C ALA A 569 11.16 -5.12 -20.19
N ILE A 570 9.86 -5.09 -19.85
CA ILE A 570 8.81 -5.69 -20.67
C ILE A 570 8.71 -5.01 -22.05
N ALA A 571 8.76 -3.68 -22.11
CA ALA A 571 8.70 -2.95 -23.39
C ALA A 571 9.92 -3.27 -24.28
N VAL A 572 11.11 -3.40 -23.70
CA VAL A 572 12.35 -3.77 -24.40
C VAL A 572 12.28 -5.20 -24.92
N GLN A 573 11.79 -6.15 -24.12
CA GLN A 573 11.66 -7.55 -24.54
C GLN A 573 10.73 -7.70 -25.74
N LEU A 574 9.65 -6.91 -25.79
CA LEU A 574 8.73 -6.85 -26.93
C LEU A 574 9.36 -6.21 -28.18
N CYS A 575 10.34 -5.31 -28.03
CA CYS A 575 11.13 -4.81 -29.16
C CYS A 575 12.00 -5.92 -29.76
N ALA A 576 12.64 -6.73 -28.90
CA ALA A 576 13.56 -7.78 -29.30
C ALA A 576 12.87 -9.01 -29.90
N SER A 577 11.61 -9.30 -29.50
CA SER A 577 10.82 -10.38 -30.09
C SER A 577 10.13 -10.01 -31.41
N GLY A 578 9.95 -8.71 -31.69
CA GLY A 578 9.37 -8.23 -32.96
C GLY A 578 10.34 -8.19 -34.15
N SER A 579 11.64 -8.50 -33.93
CA SER A 579 12.65 -8.55 -35.01
C SER A 579 12.98 -9.97 -35.49
N ALA A 580 12.27 -11.00 -35.01
CA ALA A 580 12.40 -12.37 -35.49
C ALA A 580 11.14 -12.75 -36.30
N ASP A 581 11.31 -12.81 -37.62
CA ASP A 581 10.43 -13.43 -38.63
C ASP A 581 8.93 -13.08 -38.59
N ALA A 582 8.54 -12.05 -39.35
CA ALA A 582 7.23 -12.01 -39.99
C ALA A 582 7.39 -12.43 -41.46
N PRO A 583 6.98 -13.65 -41.88
CA PRO A 583 6.90 -13.95 -43.30
C PRO A 583 5.81 -13.08 -43.92
N ALA A 584 6.09 -12.53 -45.10
CA ALA A 584 5.14 -11.74 -45.86
C ALA A 584 3.90 -12.58 -46.19
N MET A 585 2.80 -12.38 -45.47
CA MET A 585 1.49 -12.92 -45.82
C MET A 585 0.82 -11.99 -46.84
N THR A 586 1.27 -12.06 -48.09
CA THR A 586 0.41 -11.76 -49.25
C THR A 586 -0.28 -13.06 -49.64
N GLY A 587 -1.55 -13.20 -49.28
CA GLY A 587 -2.37 -14.35 -49.67
C GLY A 587 -3.80 -14.17 -49.18
N GLY A 588 -4.66 -13.70 -50.08
CA GLY A 588 -6.10 -13.63 -49.85
C GLY A 588 -6.66 -15.03 -49.59
N LEU A 589 -7.51 -15.15 -48.58
CA LEU A 589 -8.28 -16.35 -48.31
C LEU A 589 -9.65 -16.19 -48.97
N ASP A 590 -9.77 -16.76 -50.17
CA ASP A 590 -11.04 -17.23 -50.70
C ASP A 590 -11.55 -18.37 -49.81
N TYR A 591 -12.77 -18.23 -49.30
CA TYR A 591 -13.52 -19.31 -48.65
C TYR A 591 -14.23 -20.15 -49.73
N PRO A 592 -14.04 -21.48 -49.78
CA PRO A 592 -15.04 -22.35 -50.38
C PRO A 592 -16.04 -22.83 -49.31
N PRO A 593 -17.29 -23.14 -49.71
CA PRO A 593 -18.38 -23.42 -48.80
C PRO A 593 -18.29 -24.85 -48.23
N VAL A 594 -18.89 -24.98 -47.06
CA VAL A 594 -19.16 -26.21 -46.34
C VAL A 594 -20.00 -27.16 -47.19
N ASP A 595 -19.61 -28.43 -47.26
CA ASP A 595 -20.54 -29.53 -47.49
C ASP A 595 -20.12 -30.79 -46.71
N VAL A 596 -21.10 -31.27 -45.94
CA VAL A 596 -21.31 -32.53 -45.17
C VAL A 596 -20.42 -32.80 -43.95
#